data_AF-A0AAN1UIS6-F1
#
_entry.id   AF-A0AAN1UIS6-F1
#
_cell.length_a   1.000
_cell.length_b   1.000
_cell.length_c   1.000
_cell.angle_alpha   90.00
_cell.angle_beta   90.00
_cell.angle_gamma   90.00
#
_symmetry.space_group_name_H-M   'P 1'
#
loop_
_entity.id
_entity.type
_entity.pdbx_description
1 polymer ?
#
loop_
_entity_poly.entity_id
_entity_poly.type
_entity_poly.pdbx_seq_one_letter_code
_entity_poly.pdbx_strand_id
1 'polypeptide(L)'
;MKPDFEKGDGLLTTVITDADTKDVLMVAWMNAESYQRTLALGQTWFWSRSRQELWHKGATSGNLQDVVSMTLDCDQDTLLVAVHPHGPACHTGHTSCFFNPVELEQD
;
A
#
# COMPACT_ATOMS: atom_id res chain seq x y z
N MET A 1 -6.89 -9.65 15.87
CA MET A 1 -7.11 -9.97 14.45
C MET A 1 -5.76 -10.19 13.79
N LYS A 2 -5.62 -11.12 12.85
CA LYS A 2 -4.37 -11.37 12.12
C LYS A 2 -4.68 -11.48 10.63
N PRO A 3 -3.80 -11.04 9.73
CA PRO A 3 -4.03 -11.18 8.30
C PRO A 3 -4.18 -12.65 7.89
N ASP A 4 -5.12 -12.92 7.00
CA ASP A 4 -5.32 -14.21 6.35
C ASP A 4 -4.65 -14.19 4.97
N PHE A 5 -3.38 -14.57 4.94
CA PHE A 5 -2.62 -14.63 3.68
C PHE A 5 -3.08 -15.77 2.78
N GLU A 6 -3.73 -16.82 3.30
CA GLU A 6 -4.12 -17.98 2.50
C GLU A 6 -5.23 -17.62 1.50
N LYS A 7 -6.18 -16.75 1.91
CA LYS A 7 -7.23 -16.23 1.03
C LYS A 7 -6.72 -15.50 -0.22
N GLY A 8 -5.56 -14.85 -0.12
CA GLY A 8 -4.95 -14.10 -1.21
C GLY A 8 -3.73 -14.79 -1.84
N ASP A 9 -3.65 -16.13 -1.77
CA ASP A 9 -2.55 -16.93 -2.33
C ASP A 9 -1.16 -16.49 -1.81
N GLY A 10 -1.07 -16.21 -0.51
CA GLY A 10 0.13 -15.74 0.16
C GLY A 10 0.31 -14.22 0.14
N LEU A 11 -0.64 -13.46 -0.41
CA LEU A 11 -0.59 -12.01 -0.55
C LEU A 11 -1.79 -11.34 0.11
N LEU A 12 -1.55 -10.18 0.72
CA LEU A 12 -2.59 -9.24 1.14
C LEU A 12 -2.68 -8.12 0.12
N THR A 13 -3.90 -7.81 -0.31
CA THR A 13 -4.15 -6.54 -0.99
C THR A 13 -3.98 -5.42 0.02
N THR A 14 -3.18 -4.42 -0.31
CA THR A 14 -2.86 -3.33 0.62
C THR A 14 -3.20 -1.99 -0.02
N VAL A 15 -4.12 -1.26 0.60
CA VAL A 15 -4.54 0.09 0.22
C VAL A 15 -3.76 1.08 1.06
N ILE A 16 -3.08 2.02 0.42
CA ILE A 16 -2.34 3.08 1.10
C ILE A 16 -3.12 4.38 1.01
N THR A 17 -3.36 5.02 2.16
CA THR A 17 -3.99 6.33 2.24
C THR A 17 -3.07 7.36 2.88
N ASP A 18 -3.23 8.62 2.49
CA ASP A 18 -2.63 9.74 3.20
C ASP A 18 -3.30 9.91 4.57
N ALA A 19 -2.51 9.98 5.64
CA ALA A 19 -3.02 10.09 7.00
C ALA A 19 -3.72 11.43 7.27
N ASP A 20 -3.37 12.49 6.53
CA ASP A 20 -3.88 13.84 6.72
C ASP A 20 -5.02 14.14 5.74
N THR A 21 -4.79 13.94 4.43
CA THR A 21 -5.78 14.28 3.39
C THR A 21 -6.87 13.23 3.21
N LYS A 22 -6.60 11.99 3.67
CA LYS A 22 -7.44 10.81 3.45
C LYS A 22 -7.52 10.33 2.00
N ASP A 23 -6.70 10.89 1.10
CA ASP A 23 -6.64 10.42 -0.28
C ASP A 23 -6.12 8.99 -0.35
N VAL A 24 -6.69 8.18 -1.25
CA VAL A 24 -6.10 6.90 -1.63
C VAL A 24 -4.88 7.18 -2.49
N LEU A 25 -3.70 6.78 -2.02
CA LEU A 25 -2.42 7.03 -2.67
C LEU A 25 -2.04 5.94 -3.67
N MET A 26 -2.17 4.67 -3.27
CA MET A 26 -1.81 3.53 -4.12
C MET A 26 -2.38 2.23 -3.58
N VAL A 27 -2.36 1.20 -4.43
CA VAL A 27 -2.59 -0.20 -4.04
C VAL A 27 -1.34 -1.01 -4.38
N ALA A 28 -0.96 -1.90 -3.47
CA ALA A 28 0.13 -2.85 -3.66
C ALA A 28 -0.19 -4.17 -2.95
N TRP A 29 0.75 -5.13 -3.00
CA TRP A 29 0.62 -6.41 -2.34
C TRP A 29 1.67 -6.53 -1.24
N MET A 30 1.28 -7.14 -0.12
CA MET A 30 2.22 -7.58 0.91
C MET A 30 2.19 -9.10 1.02
N ASN A 31 3.34 -9.76 0.91
CA ASN A 31 3.49 -11.11 1.46
C ASN A 31 3.79 -11.05 2.96
N ALA A 32 3.82 -12.21 3.63
CA ALA A 32 4.09 -12.30 5.07
C ALA A 32 5.37 -11.56 5.49
N GLU A 33 6.46 -11.65 4.71
CA GLU A 33 7.71 -10.99 5.05
C GLU A 33 7.62 -9.46 4.95
N SER A 34 7.07 -8.93 3.85
CA SER A 34 6.89 -7.49 3.67
C SER A 34 5.97 -6.87 4.73
N TYR A 35 4.93 -7.60 5.16
CA TYR A 35 4.08 -7.21 6.29
C TYR A 35 4.87 -7.12 7.60
N GLN A 36 5.67 -8.15 7.93
CA GLN A 36 6.50 -8.14 9.14
C GLN A 36 7.56 -7.03 9.12
N ARG A 37 8.19 -6.76 7.97
CA ARG A 37 9.13 -5.64 7.80
C ARG A 37 8.43 -4.30 8.02
N THR A 38 7.21 -4.14 7.50
CA THR A 38 6.41 -2.93 7.70
C THR A 38 6.13 -2.69 9.19
N LEU A 39 5.71 -3.73 9.92
CA LEU A 39 5.50 -3.65 11.37
C LEU A 39 6.78 -3.31 12.14
N ALA A 40 7.90 -3.91 11.76
CA ALA A 40 9.17 -3.75 12.47
C ALA A 40 9.83 -2.38 12.23
N LEU A 41 9.70 -1.83 11.03
CA LEU A 41 10.41 -0.63 10.60
C LEU A 41 9.56 0.64 10.59
N GLY A 42 8.23 0.51 10.66
CA GLY A 42 7.31 1.65 10.59
C GLY A 42 7.28 2.32 9.21
N GLN A 43 7.76 1.65 8.16
CA GLN A 43 7.76 2.13 6.78
C GLN A 43 7.19 1.07 5.85
N THR A 44 6.55 1.46 4.76
CA THR A 44 5.86 0.48 3.89
C THR A 44 6.85 -0.38 3.08
N TRP A 45 6.70 -1.69 3.24
CA TRP A 45 7.34 -2.71 2.41
C TRP A 45 6.28 -3.49 1.65
N PHE A 46 6.56 -3.80 0.39
CA PHE A 46 5.65 -4.52 -0.49
C PHE A 46 6.34 -5.73 -1.12
N TRP A 47 5.54 -6.62 -1.68
CA TRP A 47 5.96 -7.68 -2.57
C TRP A 47 5.64 -7.30 -4.03
N SER A 48 6.67 -7.23 -4.86
CA SER A 48 6.49 -7.00 -6.29
C SER A 48 6.16 -8.32 -6.98
N ARG A 49 4.90 -8.51 -7.40
CA ARG A 49 4.46 -9.74 -8.10
C ARG A 49 5.17 -9.97 -9.43
N SER A 50 5.55 -8.91 -10.14
CA SER A 50 6.28 -9.03 -11.42
C SER A 50 7.75 -9.36 -11.24
N ARG A 51 8.39 -8.77 -10.22
CA ARG A 51 9.83 -8.97 -9.95
C ARG A 51 10.12 -10.11 -8.99
N GLN A 52 9.10 -10.62 -8.30
CA GLN A 52 9.20 -11.64 -7.26
C GLN A 52 10.23 -11.25 -6.19
N GLU A 53 10.16 -10.01 -5.74
CA GLU A 53 11.10 -9.43 -4.76
C GLU A 53 10.40 -8.50 -3.77
N LEU A 54 11.03 -8.32 -2.62
CA LEU A 54 10.64 -7.30 -1.64
C LEU A 54 11.01 -5.91 -2.15
N TRP A 55 10.12 -4.96 -1.88
CA TRP A 55 10.29 -3.58 -2.30
C TRP A 55 10.03 -2.64 -1.12
N HIS A 56 11.07 -1.96 -0.66
CA HIS A 56 10.95 -0.85 0.26
C HIS A 56 10.50 0.40 -0.51
N LYS A 57 9.27 0.86 -0.27
CA LYS A 57 8.69 1.98 -1.02
C LYS A 57 9.51 3.24 -0.79
N GLY A 58 10.01 3.83 -1.88
CA GLY A 58 10.77 5.06 -1.83
C GLY A 58 12.26 4.89 -1.53
N ALA A 59 12.77 3.67 -1.32
CA ALA A 59 14.19 3.45 -1.01
C ALA A 59 15.16 4.02 -2.06
N THR A 60 14.73 4.08 -3.33
CA THR A 60 15.51 4.67 -4.43
C THR A 60 15.18 6.14 -4.67
N SER A 61 13.92 6.54 -4.55
CA SER A 61 13.46 7.88 -4.92
C SER A 61 13.47 8.89 -3.77
N GLY A 62 13.59 8.43 -2.51
CA GLY A 62 13.37 9.23 -1.31
C GLY A 62 11.89 9.40 -0.92
N ASN A 63 10.94 9.00 -1.77
CA ASN A 63 9.50 9.11 -1.50
C ASN A 63 9.01 7.96 -0.60
N LEU A 64 9.56 7.92 0.62
CA LEU A 64 9.21 6.99 1.69
C LEU A 64 7.77 7.23 2.17
N GLN A 65 7.26 6.27 2.93
CA GLN A 65 5.93 6.31 3.54
C GLN A 65 6.03 5.83 4.97
N ASP A 66 5.90 6.74 5.92
CA ASP A 66 5.92 6.41 7.35
C ASP A 66 4.53 5.99 7.79
N VAL A 67 4.43 4.80 8.40
CA VAL A 67 3.17 4.19 8.80
C VAL A 67 2.61 4.88 10.05
N VAL A 68 1.37 5.34 9.95
CA VAL A 68 0.61 5.91 11.07
C VAL A 68 -0.32 4.87 11.69
N SER A 69 -1.01 4.10 10.85
CA SER A 69 -1.92 3.05 11.30
C SER A 69 -2.10 1.96 10.25
N MET A 70 -2.48 0.76 10.71
CA MET A 70 -2.75 -0.41 9.88
C MET A 70 -4.05 -1.05 10.36
N THR A 71 -5.01 -1.25 9.46
CA THR A 71 -6.34 -1.80 9.78
C THR A 71 -6.70 -2.89 8.78
N LEU A 72 -7.00 -4.09 9.26
CA LEU A 72 -7.57 -5.15 8.44
C LEU A 72 -9.05 -4.91 8.20
N ASP A 73 -9.55 -5.34 7.05
CA ASP A 73 -10.98 -5.41 6.80
C ASP A 73 -11.66 -6.56 7.57
N CYS A 74 -12.97 -6.74 7.34
CA CYS A 74 -13.80 -7.59 8.19
C CYS A 74 -13.46 -9.09 8.09
N ASP A 75 -12.91 -9.53 6.95
CA ASP A 75 -12.59 -10.93 6.69
C ASP A 75 -11.09 -11.18 6.46
N GLN A 76 -10.26 -10.17 6.78
CA GLN A 76 -8.83 -10.24 7.07
C GLN A 76 -7.91 -10.45 5.86
N ASP A 77 -8.39 -10.24 4.64
CA ASP A 77 -7.61 -10.42 3.41
C ASP A 77 -7.11 -9.10 2.79
N THR A 78 -7.61 -7.97 3.27
CA THR A 78 -7.22 -6.64 2.80
C THR A 78 -6.76 -5.75 3.95
N LEU A 79 -5.68 -5.02 3.70
CA LEU A 79 -5.05 -4.13 4.67
C LEU A 79 -5.14 -2.67 4.22
N LEU A 80 -5.75 -1.82 5.05
CA LEU A 80 -5.69 -0.37 4.93
C LEU A 80 -4.52 0.17 5.75
N VAL A 81 -3.63 0.93 5.13
CA VAL A 81 -2.48 1.56 5.79
C VAL A 81 -2.52 3.06 5.57
N ALA A 82 -2.68 3.82 6.65
CA ALA A 82 -2.53 5.27 6.61
C ALA A 82 -1.06 5.64 6.83
N VAL A 83 -0.52 6.53 6.00
CA VAL A 83 0.89 6.94 6.00
C VAL A 83 1.06 8.45 5.95
N HIS A 84 2.19 8.95 6.43
CA HIS A 84 2.70 10.27 6.03
C HIS A 84 3.68 10.08 4.85
N PRO A 85 3.31 10.46 3.62
CA PRO A 85 4.18 10.32 2.46
C PRO A 85 5.26 11.42 2.45
N HIS A 86 6.50 11.06 2.11
CA HIS A 86 7.62 12.02 1.98
C HIS A 86 7.71 12.68 0.60
N GLY A 87 6.75 12.41 -0.27
CA GLY A 87 6.72 12.86 -1.66
C GLY A 87 5.65 12.10 -2.45
N PRO A 88 5.60 12.26 -3.78
CA PRO A 88 4.58 11.61 -4.58
C PRO A 88 4.64 10.09 -4.46
N ALA A 89 3.47 9.45 -4.26
CA ALA A 89 3.40 8.00 -4.18
C ALA A 89 3.66 7.35 -5.54
N CYS A 90 3.24 8.01 -6.63
CA CYS A 90 3.37 7.49 -7.99
C CYS A 90 4.74 7.83 -8.61
N HIS A 91 5.29 6.88 -9.38
CA HIS A 91 6.55 7.06 -10.10
C HIS A 91 6.47 8.09 -11.24
N THR A 92 5.27 8.53 -11.62
CA THR A 92 5.03 9.59 -12.62
C THR A 92 5.08 10.99 -12.02
N GLY A 93 5.29 11.12 -10.70
CA GLY A 93 5.33 12.40 -9.99
C GLY A 93 3.98 12.85 -9.42
N HIS A 94 2.89 12.11 -9.66
CA HIS A 94 1.59 12.39 -9.05
C HIS A 94 1.55 11.94 -7.58
N THR A 95 0.83 12.69 -6.74
CA THR A 95 0.60 12.35 -5.32
C THR A 95 0.00 10.96 -5.18
N SER A 96 -1.05 10.66 -5.96
CA SER A 96 -1.74 9.37 -5.99
C SER A 96 -1.50 8.66 -7.34
N CYS A 97 -1.58 7.33 -7.36
CA CYS A 97 -1.66 6.53 -8.58
C CYS A 97 -3.02 6.66 -9.28
N PHE A 98 -4.06 7.15 -8.60
CA PHE A 98 -5.43 7.23 -9.09
C PHE A 98 -5.74 8.61 -9.70
N PHE A 99 -5.03 8.97 -10.76
CA PHE A 99 -5.15 10.29 -11.43
C PHE A 99 -5.88 10.24 -12.79
N ASN A 100 -6.29 9.08 -13.25
CA ASN A 100 -7.04 8.91 -14.50
C ASN A 100 -8.51 8.58 -14.20
N PRO A 101 -9.45 9.51 -14.36
CA PRO A 101 -10.86 9.25 -14.11
C PRO A 101 -11.44 8.31 -15.18
N VAL A 102 -12.42 7.51 -14.78
CA VAL A 102 -13.28 6.75 -15.69
C VAL A 102 -14.63 7.45 -15.71
N GLU A 103 -15.12 7.82 -16.89
CA GLU A 103 -16.43 8.42 -17.05
C GLU A 103 -17.51 7.36 -16.86
N LEU A 104 -18.55 7.71 -16.09
CA LEU A 104 -19.76 6.90 -15.99
C LEU A 104 -20.70 7.31 -17.11
N GLU A 105 -21.07 6.38 -17.97
CA GLU A 105 -22.19 6.59 -18.89
C GLU A 105 -23.46 6.81 -18.06
N GLN A 106 -24.10 7.96 -18.28
CA GLN A 106 -25.42 8.24 -17.71
C GLN A 106 -26.45 7.89 -18.78
N ASP A 107 -27.30 6.90 -18.51
CA ASP A 107 -28.54 6.65 -19.26
C ASP A 107 -29.64 7.63 -18.83
#